data_AF-A0A2G5TLJ5-F1
#
_entry.id   AF-A0A2G5TLJ5-F1
#
_cell.length_a   1.000
_cell.length_b   1.000
_cell.length_c   1.000
_cell.angle_alpha   90.00
_cell.angle_beta   90.00
_cell.angle_gamma   90.00
#
_symmetry.space_group_name_H-M   'P 1'
#
loop_
_entity.id
_entity.type
_entity.pdbx_description
1 polymer ?
#
loop_
_entity_poly.entity_id
_entity_poly.type
_entity_poly.pdbx_seq_one_letter_code
_entity_poly.pdbx_strand_id
1 'polypeptide(L)'
;MAPLIRNVFDKTEYVLLKAIILCNDAVTDLSKSAQEILARERHNLTGALLLYCLSRHGSNAGPGRYYSILNMIDVLEHHQRDFRDFMLLLDIATPQRYTADRKTLQREILNF
;
A
#
# COMPACT_ATOMS: atom_id res chain seq x y z
N MET A 1 -10.13 -5.53 4.55
CA MET A 1 -11.15 -4.99 3.61
C MET A 1 -12.02 -3.87 4.20
N ALA A 2 -12.64 -4.03 5.38
CA ALA A 2 -13.53 -3.01 5.96
C ALA A 2 -12.95 -1.56 6.08
N PRO A 3 -11.65 -1.35 6.35
CA PRO A 3 -11.08 0.00 6.42
C PRO A 3 -10.99 0.70 5.06
N LEU A 4 -10.63 -0.04 4.00
CA LEU A 4 -10.55 0.48 2.62
C LEU A 4 -11.94 0.78 2.05
N ILE A 5 -12.94 -0.04 2.38
CA ILE A 5 -14.34 0.18 1.97
C ILE A 5 -14.94 1.39 2.69
N ARG A 6 -14.53 1.66 3.95
CA ARG A 6 -14.95 2.85 4.71
C ARG A 6 -14.23 4.13 4.27
N ASN A 7 -12.98 4.03 3.84
CA ASN A 7 -12.23 5.16 3.28
C ASN A 7 -12.44 5.24 1.77
N VAL A 8 -13.60 5.77 1.36
CA VAL A 8 -13.83 6.12 -0.05
C VAL A 8 -12.84 7.24 -0.39
N PHE A 9 -11.73 6.87 -1.03
CA PHE A 9 -10.76 7.83 -1.56
C PHE A 9 -11.29 8.44 -2.83
N ASP A 10 -11.09 9.74 -3.00
CA ASP A 10 -11.15 10.28 -4.35
C ASP A 10 -9.93 9.84 -5.17
N LYS A 11 -9.99 10.07 -6.48
CA LYS A 11 -8.94 9.65 -7.42
C LYS A 11 -7.58 10.26 -7.08
N THR A 12 -7.54 11.51 -6.62
CA THR A 12 -6.29 12.21 -6.31
C THR A 12 -5.69 11.68 -5.01
N GLU A 13 -6.50 11.53 -3.96
CA GLU A 13 -6.11 10.91 -2.70
C GLU A 13 -5.55 9.50 -2.92
N TYR A 14 -6.21 8.70 -3.76
CA TYR A 14 -5.80 7.34 -4.08
C TYR A 14 -4.45 7.27 -4.82
N VAL A 15 -4.25 8.13 -5.82
CA VAL A 15 -2.99 8.18 -6.58
C VAL A 15 -1.83 8.66 -5.71
N LEU A 16 -2.06 9.70 -4.88
CA LEU A 16 -1.05 10.19 -3.95
C LEU A 16 -0.68 9.13 -2.92
N LEU A 17 -1.66 8.42 -2.34
CA LEU A 17 -1.40 7.31 -1.43
C LEU A 17 -0.55 6.21 -2.08
N LYS A 18 -0.88 5.79 -3.30
CA LYS A 18 -0.06 4.81 -4.05
C LYS A 18 1.36 5.30 -4.27
N ALA A 19 1.53 6.57 -4.66
CA ALA A 19 2.84 7.15 -4.91
C ALA A 19 3.68 7.19 -3.61
N ILE A 20 3.07 7.55 -2.48
CA ILE A 20 3.73 7.54 -1.16
C ILE A 20 4.19 6.12 -0.79
N ILE A 21 3.34 5.11 -0.99
CA ILE A 21 3.68 3.71 -0.73
C ILE A 21 4.80 3.23 -1.66
N LEU A 22 4.78 3.63 -2.92
CA LEU A 22 5.80 3.27 -3.90
C LEU A 22 7.17 3.86 -3.55
N CYS A 23 7.19 5.07 -2.99
CA CYS A 23 8.41 5.75 -2.54
C CYS A 23 8.88 5.28 -1.16
N ASN A 24 8.88 3.97 -0.90
CA ASN A 24 9.43 3.40 0.32
C ASN A 24 10.96 3.29 0.23
N ASP A 25 11.65 4.18 0.92
CA ASP A 25 13.11 4.23 1.03
C ASP A 25 13.71 3.12 1.92
N ALA A 26 12.90 2.44 2.73
CA ALA A 26 13.34 1.35 3.60
C ALA A 26 13.44 -0.01 2.89
N VAL A 27 13.17 -0.09 1.59
CA VAL A 27 13.30 -1.32 0.80
C VAL A 27 14.76 -1.78 0.77
N THR A 28 14.97 -3.08 0.97
CA THR A 28 16.29 -3.70 0.94
C THR A 28 16.91 -3.63 -0.45
N ASP A 29 18.24 -3.71 -0.53
CA ASP A 29 19.00 -3.78 -1.78
C ASP A 29 18.94 -2.52 -2.67
N LEU A 30 18.46 -1.40 -2.13
CA LEU A 30 18.59 -0.09 -2.77
C LEU A 30 19.97 0.53 -2.52
N SER A 31 20.50 1.25 -3.51
CA SER A 31 21.66 2.11 -3.30
C SER A 31 21.30 3.27 -2.38
N LYS A 32 22.29 3.82 -1.66
CA LYS A 32 22.08 5.02 -0.82
C LYS A 32 21.46 6.18 -1.60
N SER A 33 21.93 6.41 -2.83
CA SER A 33 21.38 7.45 -3.71
C SER A 33 19.91 7.21 -4.06
N ALA A 34 19.50 5.95 -4.28
CA ALA A 34 18.11 5.62 -4.54
C ALA A 34 17.24 5.83 -3.30
N GLN A 35 17.71 5.42 -2.12
CA GLN A 35 17.02 5.66 -0.85
C GLN A 35 16.80 7.15 -0.60
N GLU A 36 17.82 7.98 -0.82
CA GLU A 36 17.73 9.45 -0.70
C GLU A 36 16.70 10.05 -1.67
N ILE A 37 16.68 9.59 -2.93
CA ILE A 37 15.68 10.03 -3.92
C ILE A 37 14.28 9.64 -3.44
N LEU A 38 14.05 8.38 -3.05
CA LEU A 38 12.74 7.92 -2.61
C LEU A 38 12.27 8.65 -1.35
N ALA A 39 13.15 8.87 -0.37
CA ALA A 39 12.82 9.61 0.85
C ALA A 39 12.38 11.05 0.54
N ARG A 40 13.10 11.73 -0.37
CA ARG A 40 12.75 13.08 -0.82
C ARG A 40 11.40 13.11 -1.53
N GLU A 41 11.17 12.21 -2.48
CA GLU A 41 9.91 12.17 -3.22
C GLU A 41 8.74 11.80 -2.31
N ARG A 42 8.93 10.87 -1.38
CA ARG A 42 7.94 10.52 -0.36
C ARG A 42 7.56 11.74 0.49
N HIS A 43 8.54 12.52 0.92
CA HIS A 43 8.29 13.77 1.65
C HIS A 43 7.46 14.76 0.83
N ASN A 44 7.84 15.00 -0.43
CA ASN A 44 7.13 15.90 -1.34
C ASN A 44 5.67 15.47 -1.57
N LEU A 45 5.45 14.17 -1.84
CA LEU A 45 4.13 13.59 -2.07
C LEU A 45 3.25 13.66 -0.82
N THR A 46 3.83 13.46 0.35
CA THR A 46 3.13 13.59 1.63
C THR A 46 2.69 15.04 1.88
N GLY A 47 3.56 16.01 1.57
CA GLY A 47 3.22 17.43 1.60
C GLY A 47 2.12 17.81 0.61
N ALA A 48 2.19 17.28 -0.62
CA ALA A 48 1.16 17.48 -1.63
C ALA A 48 -0.20 16.93 -1.18
N LEU A 49 -0.23 15.75 -0.55
CA LEU A 49 -1.45 15.17 0.03
C LEU A 49 -2.03 16.07 1.13
N LEU A 50 -1.20 16.60 2.03
CA LEU A 50 -1.66 17.51 3.08
C LEU A 50 -2.30 18.77 2.47
N LEU A 51 -1.63 19.41 1.52
CA LEU A 51 -2.16 20.60 0.83
C LEU A 51 -3.45 20.29 0.08
N TYR A 52 -3.53 19.12 -0.55
CA TYR A 52 -4.76 18.66 -1.21
C TYR A 52 -5.91 18.51 -0.21
N CYS A 53 -5.67 17.83 0.92
CA CYS A 53 -6.69 17.65 1.95
C CYS A 53 -7.14 18.98 2.56
N LEU A 54 -6.21 19.91 2.81
CA LEU A 54 -6.53 21.25 3.33
C LEU A 54 -7.34 22.07 2.31
N SER A 55 -6.97 22.04 1.03
CA SER A 55 -7.69 22.80 0.00
C SER A 55 -9.08 22.24 -0.27
N ARG A 56 -9.25 20.92 -0.22
CA ARG A 56 -10.53 20.25 -0.53
C ARG A 56 -11.49 20.21 0.66
N HIS A 57 -11.00 19.99 1.87
CA HIS A 57 -11.82 19.76 3.08
C HIS A 57 -11.72 20.89 4.11
N GLY A 58 -10.93 21.93 3.84
CA GLY A 58 -10.72 23.08 4.72
C GLY A 58 -9.82 22.79 5.93
N SER A 59 -9.46 23.83 6.67
CA SER A 59 -8.53 23.73 7.80
C SER A 59 -9.03 22.89 8.99
N ASN A 60 -10.36 22.74 9.13
CA ASN A 60 -10.95 22.00 10.24
C ASN A 60 -10.97 20.48 9.99
N ALA A 61 -11.33 20.03 8.78
CA ALA A 61 -11.46 18.60 8.47
C ALA A 61 -10.27 18.03 7.67
N GLY A 62 -9.53 18.88 6.96
CA GLY A 62 -8.38 18.50 6.14
C GLY A 62 -7.31 17.69 6.89
N PRO A 63 -6.83 18.12 8.08
CA PRO A 63 -5.83 17.37 8.83
C PRO A 63 -6.30 15.97 9.24
N GLY A 64 -7.57 15.85 9.65
CA GLY A 64 -8.17 14.56 10.00
C GLY A 64 -8.25 13.63 8.79
N ARG A 65 -8.62 14.16 7.61
CA ARG A 65 -8.63 13.40 6.36
C ARG A 65 -7.22 12.94 5.97
N TYR A 66 -6.24 13.84 5.99
CA TYR A 66 -4.84 13.52 5.71
C TYR A 66 -4.33 12.36 6.58
N TYR A 67 -4.56 12.43 7.89
CA TYR A 67 -4.16 11.38 8.82
C TYR A 67 -4.89 10.05 8.54
N SER A 68 -6.20 10.10 8.25
CA SER A 68 -6.98 8.91 7.92
C SER A 68 -6.49 8.19 6.65
N ILE A 69 -5.93 8.94 5.69
CA ILE A 69 -5.34 8.37 4.46
C ILE A 69 -3.98 7.75 4.77
N LEU A 70 -3.11 8.44 5.51
CA LEU A 70 -1.79 7.90 5.85
C LEU A 70 -1.86 6.63 6.70
N ASN A 71 -2.79 6.57 7.67
CA ASN A 71 -3.00 5.35 8.47
C ASN A 71 -3.41 4.13 7.65
N MET A 72 -3.83 4.30 6.39
CA MET A 72 -4.14 3.17 5.52
C MET A 72 -2.88 2.45 5.04
N ILE A 73 -1.71 3.09 5.12
CA ILE A 73 -0.42 2.45 4.82
C ILE A 73 -0.21 1.27 5.76
N ASP A 74 -0.33 1.46 7.07
CA ASP A 74 -0.14 0.39 8.07
C ASP A 74 -1.14 -0.77 7.86
N VAL A 75 -2.40 -0.44 7.55
CA VAL A 75 -3.44 -1.43 7.27
C VAL A 75 -3.09 -2.25 6.02
N LEU A 76 -2.62 -1.59 4.97
CA LEU A 76 -2.22 -2.24 3.73
C LEU A 76 -0.98 -3.11 3.93
N GLU A 77 0.01 -2.64 4.69
CA GLU A 77 1.22 -3.41 5.00
C GLU A 77 0.90 -4.67 5.81
N HIS A 78 -0.02 -4.57 6.78
CA HIS A 78 -0.49 -5.72 7.54
C HIS A 78 -1.20 -6.74 6.64
N HIS A 79 -2.15 -6.29 5.81
CA HIS A 79 -2.83 -7.16 4.85
C HIS A 79 -1.87 -7.78 3.84
N GLN A 80 -0.86 -7.03 3.37
CA GLN A 80 0.15 -7.54 2.46
C GLN A 80 1.01 -8.63 3.13
N ARG A 81 1.33 -8.48 4.42
CA ARG A 81 2.06 -9.49 5.20
C ARG A 81 1.24 -10.76 5.34
N ASP A 82 0.00 -10.65 5.82
CA ASP A 82 -0.90 -11.79 5.99
C ASP A 82 -1.10 -12.54 4.67
N PHE A 83 -1.23 -11.80 3.56
CA PHE A 83 -1.37 -12.40 2.24
C PHE A 83 -0.11 -13.16 1.82
N ARG A 84 1.09 -12.60 2.02
CA ARG A 84 2.35 -13.31 1.74
C ARG A 84 2.48 -14.57 2.58
N ASP A 85 2.18 -14.49 3.88
CA ASP A 85 2.26 -15.63 4.78
C ASP A 85 1.29 -16.73 4.36
N PHE A 86 0.07 -16.38 3.97
CA PHE A 86 -0.90 -17.32 3.40
C PHE A 86 -0.41 -17.96 2.10
N MET A 87 0.17 -17.18 1.18
CA MET A 87 0.75 -17.71 -0.07
C MET A 87 1.90 -18.68 0.20
N LEU A 88 2.76 -18.40 1.18
CA LEU A 88 3.83 -19.29 1.61
C LEU A 88 3.30 -20.59 2.22
N LEU A 89 2.26 -20.51 3.05
CA LEU A 89 1.60 -21.69 3.60
C LEU A 89 0.99 -22.56 2.49
N LEU A 90 0.35 -21.95 1.50
CA LEU A 90 -0.15 -22.66 0.32
C LEU A 90 0.98 -23.35 -0.44
N ASP A 91 2.12 -22.67 -0.63
CA ASP A 91 3.31 -23.24 -1.26
C ASP A 91 3.84 -24.47 -0.50
N ILE A 92 3.88 -24.42 0.82
CA ILE A 92 4.37 -25.53 1.66
C ILE A 92 3.36 -26.68 1.74
N ALA A 93 2.07 -26.36 1.85
CA ALA A 93 1.01 -27.33 2.07
C ALA A 93 0.58 -28.06 0.79
N THR A 94 0.87 -27.51 -0.40
CA THR A 94 0.48 -28.12 -1.68
C THR A 94 1.28 -29.42 -1.90
N PRO A 95 0.63 -30.60 -1.95
CA PRO A 95 1.33 -31.85 -2.20
C PRO A 95 2.05 -31.82 -3.56
N GLN A 96 3.22 -32.45 -3.67
CA GLN A 96 4.04 -32.37 -4.89
C GLN A 96 3.30 -32.75 -6.19
N ARG A 97 2.28 -33.61 -6.09
CA ARG A 97 1.41 -34.01 -7.22
C ARG A 97 0.63 -32.85 -7.85
N TYR A 98 0.40 -31.77 -7.11
CA TYR A 98 -0.36 -30.59 -7.55
C TYR A 98 0.53 -29.36 -7.81
N THR A 99 1.86 -29.52 -7.82
CA THR A 99 2.80 -28.41 -8.03
C THR A 99 2.60 -27.71 -9.38
N ALA A 100 2.13 -28.44 -10.40
CA ALA A 100 1.82 -27.89 -11.72
C ALA A 100 0.62 -26.91 -11.69
N ASP A 101 -0.38 -27.20 -10.86
CA ASP A 101 -1.61 -26.39 -10.73
C ASP A 101 -1.44 -25.20 -9.78
N ARG A 102 -0.35 -25.18 -9.01
CA ARG A 102 -0.02 -24.15 -8.02
C ARG A 102 -0.10 -22.72 -8.55
N LYS A 103 0.48 -22.46 -9.74
CA LYS A 103 0.45 -21.13 -10.36
C LYS A 103 -0.97 -20.73 -10.79
N THR A 104 -1.79 -21.71 -11.15
CA THR A 104 -3.20 -21.50 -11.51
C THR A 104 -4.00 -21.14 -10.27
N LEU A 105 -3.83 -21.88 -9.18
CA LEU A 105 -4.48 -21.60 -7.89
C LEU A 105 -4.11 -20.22 -7.33
N GLN A 106 -2.82 -19.87 -7.32
CA GLN A 106 -2.37 -18.55 -6.88
C GLN A 106 -2.97 -17.43 -7.76
N ARG A 107 -3.06 -17.64 -9.08
CA ARG A 107 -3.67 -16.68 -10.00
C ARG A 107 -5.17 -16.54 -9.76
N GLU A 108 -5.88 -17.62 -9.52
CA GLU A 108 -7.31 -17.58 -9.17
C GLU A 108 -7.53 -16.82 -7.86
N ILE A 109 -6.73 -17.08 -6.82
CA ILE A 109 -6.81 -16.36 -5.54
C ILE A 109 -6.55 -14.86 -5.70
N LEU A 110 -5.65 -14.46 -6.59
CA LEU A 110 -5.33 -13.05 -6.88
C LEU A 110 -6.38 -12.33 -7.73
N ASN A 111 -7.30 -13.06 -8.37
CA ASN A 111 -8.36 -12.51 -9.23
C ASN A 111 -9.68 -12.23 -8.48
N PHE A 112 -9.72 -12.45 -7.16
CA PHE A 112 -10.85 -12.13 -6.26
C PHE A 112 -10.60 -10.83 -5.49
#